data_AF-A0A9E4F5U4-F1
#
_entry.id   AF-A0A9E4F5U4-F1
#
_cell.length_a   1.000
_cell.length_b   1.000
_cell.length_c   1.000
_cell.angle_alpha   90.00
_cell.angle_beta   90.00
_cell.angle_gamma   90.00
#
_symmetry.space_group_name_H-M   'P 1'
#
loop_
_entity.id
_entity.type
_entity.pdbx_description
1 polymer ?
#
loop_
_entity_poly.entity_id
_entity_poly.type
_entity_poly.pdbx_seq_one_letter_code
_entity_poly.pdbx_strand_id
1 'polypeptide(L)'
;MPRERATQPTRQLYAQIREDIYLASKARAAEMRVPLREFIEDALESALSGEHSRADVPRSVWDDEYLGMQLRQPLGSPVELTSEEAKAIVREALQR
;
A
#
# COMPACT_ATOMS: atom_id res chain seq x y z
N MET A 1 -5.04 34.06 -9.99
CA MET A 1 -4.23 33.06 -10.71
C MET A 1 -5.06 31.80 -10.88
N PRO A 2 -5.16 31.21 -12.09
CA PRO A 2 -5.84 29.94 -12.28
C PRO A 2 -5.06 28.83 -11.54
N ARG A 3 -5.74 28.02 -10.72
CA ARG A 3 -5.14 26.88 -10.02
C ARG A 3 -4.70 25.82 -11.05
N GLU A 4 -3.45 25.38 -10.98
CA GLU A 4 -2.94 24.29 -11.80
C GLU A 4 -3.74 23.02 -11.52
N ARG A 5 -4.19 22.33 -12.58
CA ARG A 5 -4.90 21.06 -12.44
C ARG A 5 -3.92 20.01 -11.93
N ALA A 6 -4.36 19.21 -10.95
CA ALA A 6 -3.56 18.14 -10.37
C ALA A 6 -2.93 17.28 -11.47
N THR A 7 -1.59 17.25 -11.49
CA THR A 7 -0.77 16.62 -12.53
C THR A 7 -0.67 15.10 -12.35
N GLN A 8 -1.07 14.58 -11.19
CA GLN A 8 -0.90 13.18 -10.81
C GLN A 8 -2.20 12.38 -10.92
N PRO A 9 -2.12 11.05 -11.17
CA PRO A 9 -3.29 10.19 -11.21
C PRO A 9 -3.92 10.04 -9.83
N THR A 10 -5.02 10.76 -9.59
CA THR A 10 -5.84 10.63 -8.36
C THR A 10 -6.84 9.48 -8.45
N ARG A 11 -7.07 8.80 -7.31
CA ARG A 11 -8.16 7.83 -7.13
C ARG A 11 -9.23 8.41 -6.22
N GLN A 12 -10.50 8.10 -6.49
CA GLN A 12 -11.61 8.50 -5.61
C GLN A 12 -11.71 7.52 -4.44
N LEU A 13 -11.77 8.05 -3.22
CA LEU A 13 -11.95 7.29 -2.00
C LEU A 13 -13.30 7.63 -1.37
N TYR A 14 -13.99 6.60 -0.87
CA TYR A 14 -15.20 6.75 -0.07
C TYR A 14 -14.91 6.23 1.32
N ALA A 15 -15.12 7.06 2.33
CA ALA A 15 -14.87 6.72 3.73
C ALA A 15 -16.02 7.22 4.61
N GLN A 16 -16.34 6.45 5.65
CA GLN A 16 -17.21 6.93 6.72
C GLN A 16 -16.36 7.71 7.72
N ILE A 17 -16.77 8.95 8.00
CA ILE A 17 -16.07 9.84 8.92
C ILE A 17 -17.07 10.24 10.00
N ARG A 18 -16.62 10.34 11.24
CA ARG A 18 -17.45 10.89 12.31
C ARG A 18 -17.80 12.34 12.00
N GLU A 19 -19.05 12.70 12.26
CA GLU A 19 -19.59 14.03 11.92
C GLU A 19 -18.83 15.16 12.61
N ASP A 20 -18.48 15.00 13.88
CA ASP A 20 -17.74 15.98 14.66
C ASP A 20 -16.36 16.29 14.05
N ILE A 21 -15.65 15.26 13.59
CA ILE A 21 -14.37 15.41 12.90
C ILE A 21 -14.55 16.12 11.56
N TYR A 22 -15.58 15.76 10.80
CA TYR A 22 -15.87 16.41 9.52
C TYR A 22 -16.14 17.92 9.68
N LEU A 23 -16.97 18.29 10.66
CA LEU A 23 -17.30 19.69 10.95
C LEU A 23 -16.07 20.48 11.41
N ALA A 24 -15.25 19.91 12.29
CA ALA A 24 -14.00 20.52 12.74
C ALA A 24 -13.03 20.75 11.59
N SER A 25 -12.82 19.74 10.74
CA SER A 25 -11.96 19.84 9.55
C SER A 25 -12.48 20.88 8.55
N LYS A 26 -13.80 20.94 8.36
CA LYS A 26 -14.42 21.95 7.49
C LYS A 26 -14.23 23.37 8.01
N ALA A 27 -14.36 23.58 9.31
CA ALA A 27 -14.10 24.88 9.94
C ALA A 27 -12.63 25.29 9.78
N ARG A 28 -11.69 24.37 10.05
CA ARG A 28 -10.25 24.62 9.88
C ARG A 28 -9.85 24.92 8.45
N ALA A 29 -10.37 24.17 7.47
CA ALA A 29 -10.11 24.45 6.06
C ALA A 29 -10.60 25.84 5.65
N ALA A 30 -11.76 26.28 6.16
CA ALA A 30 -12.30 27.61 5.91
C ALA A 30 -11.45 28.73 6.54
N GLU A 31 -10.97 28.53 7.77
CA GLU A 31 -10.03 29.46 8.44
C GLU A 31 -8.74 29.64 7.62
N MET A 32 -8.19 28.54 7.10
CA MET A 32 -6.98 28.51 6.29
C MET A 32 -7.20 28.94 4.83
N ARG A 33 -8.46 29.16 4.42
CA ARG A 33 -8.88 29.48 3.04
C ARG A 33 -8.40 28.46 2.00
N VAL A 34 -8.31 27.21 2.39
CA VAL A 34 -7.96 26.08 1.52
C VAL A 34 -9.20 25.21 1.26
N PRO A 35 -9.28 24.54 0.09
CA PRO A 35 -10.29 23.52 -0.15
C PRO A 35 -10.19 22.40 0.90
N LEU A 36 -11.34 21.90 1.36
CA LEU A 36 -11.38 20.80 2.33
C LEU A 36 -10.63 19.55 1.85
N ARG A 37 -10.64 19.29 0.53
CA ARG A 37 -9.86 18.21 -0.08
C ARG A 37 -8.36 18.34 0.20
N GLU A 38 -7.80 19.51 -0.08
CA GLU A 38 -6.37 19.83 0.07
C GLU A 38 -5.98 19.70 1.55
N PHE A 39 -6.81 20.26 2.44
CA PHE A 39 -6.61 20.14 3.89
C PHE A 39 -6.58 18.68 4.38
N ILE A 40 -7.46 17.81 3.84
CA ILE A 40 -7.48 16.39 4.19
C ILE A 40 -6.25 15.67 3.63
N GLU A 41 -5.84 15.97 2.39
CA GLU A 41 -4.65 15.40 1.76
C GLU A 41 -3.39 15.73 2.58
N ASP A 42 -3.20 17.01 2.95
CA ASP A 42 -2.05 17.45 3.76
C ASP A 42 -2.04 16.82 5.16
N ALA A 43 -3.21 16.69 5.79
CA ALA A 43 -3.34 16.05 7.10
C ALA A 43 -3.01 14.55 7.04
N LEU A 44 -3.45 13.85 5.98
CA LEU A 44 -3.11 12.45 5.75
C LEU A 44 -1.62 12.27 5.46
N GLU A 45 -1.03 13.14 4.63
CA GLU A 45 0.40 13.13 4.34
C GLU A 45 1.22 13.35 5.63
N SER A 46 0.79 14.30 6.48
CA SER A 46 1.46 14.57 7.76
C SER A 46 1.35 13.39 8.73
N ALA A 47 0.17 12.79 8.84
CA ALA A 47 -0.07 11.64 9.71
C ALA A 47 0.76 10.42 9.28
N LEU A 48 0.78 10.13 7.97
CA LEU A 48 1.58 9.06 7.41
C LEU A 48 3.06 9.39 7.59
N SER A 49 3.54 10.58 7.19
CA SER A 49 4.97 10.93 7.26
C SER A 49 5.57 10.83 8.66
N GLY A 50 4.78 11.05 9.72
CA GLY A 50 5.21 10.86 11.11
C GLY A 50 5.38 9.39 11.54
N GLU A 51 4.65 8.46 10.93
CA GLU A 51 4.70 7.02 11.24
C GLU A 51 5.72 6.25 10.38
N HIS A 52 6.27 6.85 9.32
CA HIS A 52 7.26 6.20 8.44
C HIS A 52 8.72 6.39 8.90
N SER A 53 8.99 6.24 10.19
CA SER A 53 10.33 5.80 10.59
C SER A 53 10.50 4.34 10.12
N ARG A 54 10.80 4.14 8.84
CA ARG A 54 11.08 2.84 8.19
C ARG A 54 10.33 1.67 8.84
N ALA A 55 9.03 1.58 8.61
CA ALA A 55 8.45 0.25 8.58
C ALA A 55 9.17 -0.47 7.43
N ASP A 56 10.04 -1.43 7.75
CA ASP A 56 10.55 -2.42 6.82
C ASP A 56 9.34 -2.83 5.98
N VAL A 57 9.33 -2.47 4.69
CA VAL A 57 8.27 -2.89 3.79
C VAL A 57 8.30 -4.42 3.90
N PRO A 58 7.26 -5.08 4.45
CA PRO A 58 7.26 -6.52 4.45
C PRO A 58 7.33 -6.89 2.97
N ARG A 59 8.42 -7.53 2.55
CA ARG A 59 8.58 -8.02 1.17
C ARG A 59 7.26 -8.70 0.83
N SER A 60 6.58 -8.16 -0.17
CA SER A 60 5.30 -8.71 -0.57
C SER A 60 5.53 -10.16 -0.95
N VAL A 61 4.55 -11.05 -0.74
CA VAL A 61 4.62 -12.40 -1.33
C VAL A 61 4.81 -12.29 -2.86
N TRP A 62 4.38 -11.17 -3.45
CA TRP A 62 4.56 -10.84 -4.87
C TRP A 62 5.97 -10.37 -5.25
N ASP A 63 6.82 -10.01 -4.29
CA ASP A 63 8.22 -9.64 -4.50
C ASP A 63 9.16 -10.87 -4.38
N ASP A 64 8.60 -12.08 -4.40
CA ASP A 64 9.35 -13.33 -4.33
C ASP A 64 10.14 -13.59 -5.62
N GLU A 65 11.40 -14.01 -5.44
CA GLU A 65 12.33 -14.34 -6.52
C GLU A 65 11.81 -15.47 -7.42
N TYR A 66 11.16 -16.48 -6.83
CA TYR A 66 10.61 -17.64 -7.55
C TYR A 66 9.41 -17.25 -8.43
N LEU A 67 8.59 -16.28 -8.01
CA LEU A 67 7.49 -15.77 -8.84
C LEU A 67 8.02 -15.12 -10.12
N GLY A 68 9.09 -14.33 -10.02
CA GLY A 68 9.75 -13.73 -11.17
C GLY A 68 10.36 -14.77 -12.12
N MET A 69 10.88 -15.87 -11.59
CA MET A 69 11.38 -17.00 -12.40
C MET A 69 10.26 -17.75 -13.09
N GLN A 70 9.16 -18.06 -12.39
CA GLN A 70 8.01 -18.78 -12.92
C GLN A 70 7.26 -18.02 -14.02
N LEU A 71 7.15 -16.69 -13.90
CA LEU A 71 6.53 -15.84 -14.93
C LEU A 71 7.21 -15.93 -16.30
N ARG A 72 8.49 -16.32 -16.34
CA ARG A 72 9.27 -16.46 -17.57
C ARG A 72 9.23 -17.88 -18.14
N GLN A 73 8.59 -18.83 -17.47
CA GLN A 73 8.50 -20.21 -17.91
C GLN A 73 7.14 -20.52 -18.55
N PRO A 74 7.09 -21.45 -19.53
CA PRO A 74 5.83 -21.92 -20.07
C PRO A 74 4.99 -22.63 -19.01
N LEU A 75 3.67 -22.55 -19.14
CA LEU A 75 2.73 -23.22 -18.25
C LEU A 75 3.00 -24.73 -18.26
N GLY A 76 3.18 -25.30 -17.06
CA GLY A 76 3.51 -26.72 -16.87
C GLY A 76 5.02 -27.03 -16.72
N SER A 77 5.87 -26.01 -16.68
CA SER A 77 7.29 -26.19 -16.37
C SER A 77 7.50 -26.64 -14.90
N PRO A 78 8.40 -27.58 -14.63
CA PRO A 78 8.71 -28.01 -13.26
C PRO A 78 9.24 -26.85 -12.41
N VAL A 79 8.81 -26.78 -11.14
CA VAL A 79 9.40 -25.86 -10.17
C VAL A 79 10.74 -26.42 -9.72
N GLU A 80 11.82 -25.69 -9.98
CA GLU A 80 13.15 -26.05 -9.48
C GLU A 80 13.23 -25.67 -8.00
N LEU A 81 13.27 -26.69 -7.14
CA LEU A 81 13.50 -26.56 -5.70
C LEU A 81 14.94 -26.91 -5.39
N THR A 82 15.55 -26.21 -4.44
CA THR A 82 16.84 -26.64 -3.91
C THR A 82 16.69 -27.94 -3.11
N SER A 83 17.79 -28.67 -2.96
CA SER A 83 17.80 -29.95 -2.23
C SER A 83 17.39 -29.81 -0.76
N GLU A 84 17.60 -28.63 -0.15
CA GLU A 84 17.19 -28.35 1.23
C GLU A 84 15.71 -28.03 1.34
N GLU A 85 15.13 -27.27 0.40
CA GLU A 85 13.69 -26.96 0.35
C GLU A 85 12.86 -28.23 0.08
N ALA A 86 13.32 -29.09 -0.82
CA ALA A 86 12.66 -30.37 -1.09
C ALA A 86 12.59 -31.25 0.18
N LYS A 87 13.68 -31.32 0.95
CA LYS A 87 13.70 -32.06 2.23
C LYS A 87 12.79 -31.41 3.29
N ALA A 88 12.66 -30.09 3.30
CA ALA A 88 11.78 -29.38 4.23
C ALA A 88 10.31 -29.72 3.95
N ILE A 89 9.88 -29.64 2.68
CA ILE A 89 8.51 -29.96 2.26
C ILE A 89 8.17 -31.42 2.56
N VAL A 90 9.08 -32.36 2.28
CA VAL A 90 8.86 -33.79 2.59
C VAL A 90 8.70 -34.01 4.08
N ARG A 91 9.53 -33.36 4.92
CA ARG A 91 9.41 -33.47 6.39
C ARG A 91 8.09 -32.92 6.90
N GLU A 92 7.63 -31.80 6.35
CA GLU A 92 6.36 -31.17 6.75
C GLU A 92 5.15 -31.99 6.28
N ALA A 93 5.21 -32.58 5.09
CA ALA A 93 4.16 -33.46 4.56
C ALA A 93 4.02 -34.78 5.32
N LEU A 94 5.11 -35.31 5.88
CA LEU A 94 5.11 -36.54 6.69
C LEU A 94 4.69 -36.33 8.15
N GLN A 95 4.65 -35.09 8.63
CA GLN A 95 4.21 -34.74 10.00
C GLN A 95 2.71 -34.41 10.09
N ARG A 96 1.99 -34.47 8.98
CA ARG A 96 0.55 -34.23 8.86
C ARG A 96 -0.21 -35.54 8.73
#